data_AF-A0A423JSP3-F1
#
_entry.id   AF-A0A423JSP3-F1
#
_cell.length_a   1.000
_cell.length_b   1.000
_cell.length_c   1.000
_cell.angle_alpha   90.00
_cell.angle_beta   90.00
_cell.angle_gamma   90.00
#
_symmetry.space_group_name_H-M   'P 1'
#
loop_
_entity.id
_entity.type
_entity.pdbx_description
1 polymer ?
#
loop_
_entity_poly.entity_id
_entity_poly.type
_entity_poly.pdbx_seq_one_letter_code
_entity_poly.pdbx_strand_id
1 'polypeptide(L)'
;MELLKSHWIRFVYCLMSIAIVWTALLQQEIVVASPTSLNNFSYVGTVITIVALIISIAEVLHSVRYSRSISAEAKKVLKEAKAVEGASAVSECLATLNEAAGYVDTENYPLALKRYQHFRILFAKIPGTGQEFERIDNILGETEITIRKGVFATANAPLEKPIRILLHHNLENIKENLEKVNPARGRQYATA
;
A
#
# COMPACT_ATOMS: atom_id res chain seq x y z
N MET A 1 6.49 -5.19 30.41
CA MET A 1 5.62 -3.99 30.53
C MET A 1 4.65 -3.84 29.36
N GLU A 2 4.97 -4.29 28.14
CA GLU A 2 4.07 -4.18 26.97
C GLU A 2 2.85 -5.12 27.01
N LEU A 3 2.98 -6.34 27.54
CA LEU A 3 1.86 -7.27 27.74
C LEU A 3 0.76 -6.69 28.66
N LEU A 4 1.17 -5.97 29.71
CA LEU A 4 0.26 -5.27 30.63
C LEU A 4 -0.50 -4.14 29.93
N LYS A 5 0.13 -3.46 28.97
CA LYS A 5 -0.47 -2.38 28.18
C LYS A 5 -1.51 -2.91 27.19
N SER A 6 -1.23 -4.06 26.57
CA SER A 6 -2.12 -4.73 25.61
C SER A 6 -3.37 -5.34 26.28
N HIS A 7 -3.24 -5.83 27.51
CA HIS A 7 -4.34 -6.45 28.26
C HIS A 7 -4.94 -5.56 29.35
N TRP A 8 -4.53 -4.29 29.44
CA TRP A 8 -4.99 -3.36 30.48
C TRP A 8 -6.52 -3.25 30.53
N ILE A 9 -7.16 -3.14 29.36
CA ILE A 9 -8.62 -3.06 29.26
C ILE A 9 -9.29 -4.33 29.79
N ARG A 10 -8.67 -5.51 29.62
CA ARG A 10 -9.15 -6.76 30.20
C ARG A 10 -9.11 -6.76 31.72
N PHE A 11 -8.02 -6.22 32.26
CA PHE A 11 -7.87 -6.04 33.69
C PHE A 11 -8.95 -5.11 34.26
N VAL A 12 -9.27 -4.02 33.56
CA VAL A 12 -10.29 -3.04 34.00
C VAL A 12 -11.69 -3.66 34.06
N TYR A 13 -12.16 -4.38 33.02
CA TYR A 13 -13.51 -4.96 33.10
C TYR A 13 -13.58 -6.15 34.08
N CYS A 14 -12.53 -6.97 34.22
CA CYS A 14 -12.46 -8.00 35.25
C CYS A 14 -12.59 -7.38 36.65
N LEU A 15 -11.89 -6.28 36.91
CA LEU A 15 -11.93 -5.58 38.20
C LEU A 15 -13.31 -4.94 38.45
N MET A 16 -13.94 -4.37 37.43
CA MET A 16 -15.33 -3.89 37.52
C MET A 16 -16.32 -5.02 37.80
N SER A 17 -16.17 -6.18 37.16
CA SER A 17 -17.02 -7.36 37.41
C SER A 17 -16.90 -7.86 38.85
N ILE A 18 -15.68 -7.91 39.40
CA ILE A 18 -15.44 -8.26 40.81
C ILE A 18 -16.12 -7.24 41.74
N ALA A 19 -16.00 -5.95 41.43
CA ALA A 19 -16.66 -4.89 42.22
C ALA A 19 -18.20 -5.02 42.19
N ILE A 20 -18.79 -5.34 41.03
CA ILE A 20 -20.24 -5.55 40.90
C ILE A 20 -20.69 -6.74 41.76
N VAL A 21 -20.00 -7.87 41.68
CA VAL A 21 -20.30 -9.06 42.51
C VAL A 21 -20.18 -8.72 44.00
N TRP A 22 -19.12 -7.99 44.39
CA TRP A 22 -18.91 -7.57 45.77
C TRP A 22 -20.04 -6.67 46.28
N THR A 23 -20.46 -5.67 45.49
CA THR A 23 -21.58 -4.78 45.85
C THR A 23 -22.91 -5.51 45.92
N ALA A 24 -23.14 -6.50 45.06
CA ALA A 24 -24.35 -7.31 45.06
C ALA A 24 -24.47 -8.18 46.32
N LEU A 25 -23.35 -8.76 46.79
CA LEU A 25 -23.33 -9.52 48.04
C LEU A 25 -23.60 -8.63 49.26
N LEU A 26 -23.08 -7.40 49.28
CA LEU A 26 -23.33 -6.45 50.38
C LEU A 26 -24.80 -5.99 50.47
N GLN A 27 -25.51 -5.92 49.34
CA GLN A 27 -26.91 -5.48 49.29
C GLN A 27 -27.92 -6.63 49.27
N GLN A 28 -27.46 -7.88 49.38
CA GLN A 28 -28.31 -9.07 49.32
C GLN A 28 -29.43 -9.04 50.36
N GLU A 29 -29.15 -8.57 51.58
CA GLU A 29 -30.13 -8.48 52.68
C GLU A 29 -31.24 -7.46 52.41
N ILE A 30 -30.97 -6.41 51.61
CA ILE A 30 -31.94 -5.38 51.26
C ILE A 30 -32.89 -5.88 50.16
N VAL A 31 -32.39 -6.70 49.25
CA VAL A 31 -33.15 -7.18 48.08
C VAL A 31 -33.94 -8.47 48.40
N VAL A 32 -33.41 -9.33 49.27
CA VAL A 32 -34.04 -10.60 49.65
C VAL A 32 -34.69 -10.46 51.04
N ALA A 33 -35.94 -10.00 51.07
CA ALA A 33 -36.69 -9.75 52.32
C ALA A 33 -36.92 -10.99 53.21
N SER A 34 -36.94 -12.20 52.63
CA SER A 34 -37.03 -13.47 53.36
C SER A 34 -36.09 -14.51 52.70
N PRO A 35 -34.96 -14.86 53.33
CA PRO A 35 -33.94 -15.72 52.72
C PRO A 35 -34.35 -17.20 52.84
N THR A 36 -35.18 -17.67 51.92
CA THR A 36 -35.28 -19.11 51.63
C THR A 36 -34.11 -19.53 50.74
N SER A 37 -33.65 -20.79 50.88
CA SER A 37 -32.51 -21.32 50.11
C SER A 37 -32.67 -21.15 48.59
N LEU A 38 -33.90 -21.26 48.08
CA LEU A 38 -34.24 -21.05 46.68
C LEU A 38 -34.12 -19.59 46.23
N ASN A 39 -34.53 -18.62 47.05
CA ASN A 39 -34.41 -17.19 46.72
C ASN A 39 -32.95 -16.75 46.65
N ASN A 40 -32.10 -17.23 47.56
CA ASN A 40 -30.66 -16.93 47.54
C ASN A 40 -29.98 -17.51 46.30
N PHE A 41 -30.34 -18.75 45.92
CA PHE A 41 -29.82 -19.37 44.70
C PHE A 41 -30.23 -18.59 43.44
N SER A 42 -31.50 -18.19 43.35
CA SER A 42 -32.04 -17.40 42.24
C SER A 42 -31.37 -16.03 42.12
N TYR A 43 -31.14 -15.35 43.25
CA TYR A 43 -30.46 -14.05 43.29
C TYR A 43 -29.01 -14.16 42.79
N VAL A 44 -28.23 -15.11 43.31
CA VAL A 44 -26.83 -15.33 42.91
C VAL A 44 -26.74 -15.72 41.43
N GLY A 45 -27.62 -16.61 40.96
CA GLY A 45 -27.71 -16.97 39.54
C GLY A 45 -27.95 -15.76 38.64
N THR A 46 -28.85 -14.86 39.06
CA THR A 46 -29.16 -13.64 38.31
C THR A 46 -27.96 -12.68 38.25
N VAL A 47 -27.28 -12.47 39.37
CA VAL A 47 -26.06 -11.62 39.44
C VAL A 47 -24.96 -12.18 38.53
N ILE A 48 -24.69 -13.49 38.61
CA ILE A 48 -23.69 -14.15 37.75
C ILE A 48 -24.05 -13.97 36.27
N THR A 49 -25.32 -14.18 35.90
CA THR A 49 -25.77 -14.05 34.51
C THR A 49 -25.59 -12.64 33.96
N ILE A 50 -25.93 -11.61 34.76
CA ILE A 50 -25.75 -10.20 34.39
C ILE A 50 -24.27 -9.88 34.20
N VAL A 51 -23.41 -10.32 35.12
CA VAL A 51 -21.96 -10.09 35.04
C VAL A 51 -21.36 -10.78 33.81
N ALA A 52 -21.74 -12.03 33.55
CA ALA A 52 -21.31 -12.78 32.37
C ALA A 52 -21.72 -12.08 31.06
N LEU A 53 -22.92 -11.50 31.01
CA LEU A 53 -23.39 -10.74 29.86
C LEU A 53 -22.55 -9.48 29.63
N ILE A 54 -22.24 -8.72 30.69
CA ILE A 54 -21.42 -7.51 30.60
C ILE A 54 -20.01 -7.83 30.08
N ILE A 55 -19.38 -8.90 30.60
CA ILE A 55 -18.06 -9.36 30.13
C ILE A 55 -18.13 -9.74 28.65
N SER A 56 -19.14 -10.51 28.25
CA SER A 56 -19.32 -10.96 26.87
C SER A 56 -19.43 -9.77 25.91
N ILE A 57 -20.25 -8.77 26.24
CA ILE A 57 -20.40 -7.56 25.41
C ILE A 57 -19.08 -6.77 25.34
N ALA A 58 -18.39 -6.59 26.48
CA ALA A 58 -17.12 -5.88 26.53
C ALA A 58 -16.04 -6.55 25.68
N GLU A 59 -15.95 -7.89 25.71
CA GLU A 59 -15.01 -8.66 24.91
C GLU A 59 -15.29 -8.55 23.42
N VAL A 60 -16.56 -8.65 23.02
CA VAL A 60 -16.97 -8.45 21.62
C VAL A 60 -16.57 -7.05 21.13
N LEU A 61 -16.89 -6.01 21.90
CA LEU A 61 -16.54 -4.63 21.54
C LEU A 61 -15.03 -4.42 21.45
N HIS A 62 -14.26 -4.96 22.39
CA HIS A 62 -12.81 -4.90 22.37
C HIS A 62 -12.24 -5.63 21.15
N SER A 63 -12.73 -6.83 20.85
CA SER A 63 -12.32 -7.63 19.69
C SER A 63 -12.59 -6.89 18.38
N VAL A 64 -13.76 -6.26 18.22
CA VAL A 64 -14.09 -5.45 17.05
C VAL A 64 -13.15 -4.26 16.90
N ARG A 65 -12.86 -3.53 17.99
CA ARG A 65 -11.93 -2.39 17.95
C ARG A 65 -10.52 -2.82 17.56
N TYR A 66 -10.03 -3.91 18.16
CA TYR A 66 -8.71 -4.45 17.86
C TYR A 66 -8.61 -4.90 16.40
N SER A 67 -9.63 -5.61 15.90
CA SER A 67 -9.73 -6.03 14.50
C SER A 67 -9.72 -4.85 13.52
N ARG A 68 -10.49 -3.78 13.83
CA ARG A 68 -10.47 -2.54 13.03
C ARG A 68 -9.10 -1.88 13.03
N SER A 69 -8.41 -1.84 14.16
CA SER A 69 -7.05 -1.29 14.27
C SER A 69 -6.05 -2.08 13.41
N ILE A 70 -6.08 -3.41 13.48
CA ILE A 70 -5.24 -4.26 12.63
C ILE A 70 -5.55 -4.03 11.15
N SER A 71 -6.83 -3.95 10.79
CA SER A 71 -7.23 -3.67 9.40
C SER A 71 -6.72 -2.31 8.92
N ALA A 72 -6.75 -1.28 9.77
CA ALA A 72 -6.22 0.04 9.45
C ALA A 72 -4.70 0.01 9.24
N GLU A 73 -3.96 -0.66 10.13
CA GLU A 73 -2.50 -0.79 10.01
C GLU A 73 -2.13 -1.61 8.77
N ALA A 74 -2.82 -2.71 8.51
CA ALA A 74 -2.62 -3.52 7.31
C ALA A 74 -2.89 -2.73 6.02
N LYS A 75 -3.93 -1.90 5.99
CA LYS A 75 -4.20 -1.00 4.86
C LYS A 75 -3.11 0.04 4.67
N LYS A 76 -2.57 0.60 5.76
CA LYS A 76 -1.46 1.55 5.73
C LYS A 76 -0.21 0.91 5.15
N VAL A 77 0.19 -0.26 5.67
CA VAL A 77 1.34 -1.03 5.18
C VAL A 77 1.16 -1.39 3.70
N LEU A 78 -0.03 -1.83 3.29
CA LEU A 78 -0.31 -2.15 1.88
C LEU A 78 -0.19 -0.91 0.98
N LYS A 79 -0.62 0.26 1.46
CA LYS A 79 -0.48 1.52 0.71
C LYS A 79 0.99 1.90 0.53
N GLU A 80 1.80 1.78 1.58
CA GLU A 80 3.23 2.04 1.53
C GLU A 80 3.94 1.04 0.60
N ALA A 81 3.62 -0.25 0.69
CA ALA A 81 4.16 -1.27 -0.20
C ALA A 81 3.84 -0.99 -1.67
N LYS A 82 2.60 -0.61 -2.00
CA LYS A 82 2.21 -0.22 -3.36
C LYS A 82 2.96 1.01 -3.87
N ALA A 83 3.23 1.99 -3.00
CA ALA A 83 4.01 3.17 -3.38
C ALA A 83 5.47 2.80 -3.70
N VAL A 84 6.08 1.92 -2.92
CA VAL A 84 7.43 1.40 -3.16
C VAL A 84 7.49 0.57 -4.44
N GLU A 85 6.52 -0.31 -4.65
CA GLU A 85 6.41 -1.12 -5.87
C GLU A 85 6.27 -0.23 -7.11
N GLY A 86 5.40 0.80 -7.05
CA GLY A 86 5.25 1.77 -8.14
C GLY A 86 6.53 2.55 -8.43
N ALA A 87 7.25 2.99 -7.39
CA ALA A 87 8.55 3.65 -7.55
C ALA A 87 9.61 2.73 -8.17
N SER A 88 9.61 1.45 -7.78
CA SER A 88 10.51 0.43 -8.33
C SER A 88 10.21 0.18 -9.81
N ALA A 89 8.93 0.04 -10.18
CA ALA A 89 8.52 -0.18 -11.56
C ALA A 89 8.91 0.99 -12.48
N VAL A 90 8.72 2.24 -12.02
CA VAL A 90 9.18 3.44 -12.73
C VAL A 90 10.70 3.44 -12.88
N SER A 91 11.43 3.07 -11.83
CA SER A 91 12.91 3.00 -11.86
C SER A 91 13.41 1.96 -12.86
N GLU A 92 12.76 0.80 -12.95
CA GLU A 92 13.10 -0.25 -13.92
C GLU A 92 12.81 0.19 -15.37
N CYS A 93 11.71 0.91 -15.58
CA CYS A 93 11.40 1.52 -16.88
C CYS A 93 12.47 2.56 -17.27
N LEU A 94 12.90 3.42 -16.35
CA LEU A 94 13.97 4.40 -16.60
C LEU A 94 15.30 3.71 -16.92
N ALA A 95 15.65 2.65 -16.18
CA ALA A 95 16.88 1.89 -16.43
C ALA A 95 16.88 1.25 -17.82
N THR A 96 15.79 0.58 -18.21
CA THR A 96 15.66 -0.06 -19.53
C THR A 96 15.61 0.95 -20.67
N LEU A 97 15.00 2.12 -20.45
CA LEU A 97 15.00 3.22 -21.41
C LEU A 97 16.40 3.83 -21.60
N ASN A 98 17.15 4.01 -20.50
CA ASN A 98 18.54 4.48 -20.56
C ASN A 98 19.45 3.48 -21.29
N GLU A 99 19.26 2.17 -21.07
CA GLU A 99 19.96 1.15 -21.85
C GLU A 99 19.63 1.26 -23.35
N ALA A 100 18.34 1.43 -23.69
CA ALA A 100 17.93 1.62 -25.08
C ALA A 100 18.60 2.87 -25.69
N ALA A 101 18.62 3.99 -24.96
CA ALA A 101 19.31 5.22 -25.38
C ALA A 101 20.81 5.01 -25.60
N GLY A 102 21.51 4.32 -24.69
CA GLY A 102 22.93 4.00 -24.87
C GLY A 102 23.22 3.09 -26.08
N TYR A 103 22.30 2.18 -26.41
CA TYR A 103 22.40 1.41 -27.66
C TYR A 103 22.10 2.25 -28.90
N VAL A 104 21.25 3.29 -28.80
CA VAL A 104 21.08 4.27 -29.89
C VAL A 104 22.34 5.10 -30.08
N ASP A 105 22.99 5.55 -28.99
CA ASP A 105 24.23 6.34 -29.04
C ASP A 105 25.37 5.58 -29.75
N THR A 106 25.40 4.26 -29.59
CA THR A 106 26.37 3.36 -30.22
C THR A 106 25.91 2.81 -31.57
N GLU A 107 24.79 3.32 -32.11
CA GLU A 107 24.14 2.87 -33.35
C GLU A 107 23.80 1.37 -33.39
N ASN A 108 23.71 0.72 -32.22
CA ASN A 108 23.30 -0.68 -32.08
C ASN A 108 21.76 -0.80 -31.99
N TYR A 109 21.10 -0.47 -33.10
CA TYR A 109 19.65 -0.46 -33.19
C TYR A 109 18.94 -1.80 -32.90
N PRO A 110 19.50 -2.98 -33.22
CA PRO A 110 18.89 -4.25 -32.82
C PRO A 110 18.77 -4.41 -31.29
N LEU A 111 19.81 -4.07 -30.54
CA LEU A 111 19.77 -4.09 -29.08
C LEU A 111 18.91 -2.96 -28.52
N ALA A 112 18.97 -1.77 -29.12
CA ALA A 112 18.10 -0.65 -28.75
C ALA A 112 16.63 -1.03 -28.88
N LEU A 113 16.23 -1.67 -29.99
CA LEU A 113 14.85 -2.11 -30.21
C LEU A 113 14.41 -3.13 -29.16
N LYS A 114 15.26 -4.11 -28.86
CA LYS A 114 14.97 -5.12 -27.83
C LYS A 114 14.77 -4.48 -26.46
N ARG A 115 15.65 -3.56 -26.06
CA ARG A 115 15.52 -2.86 -24.77
C ARG A 115 14.31 -1.95 -24.73
N TYR A 116 14.03 -1.24 -25.82
CA TYR A 116 12.85 -0.39 -25.93
C TYR A 116 11.56 -1.20 -25.83
N GLN A 117 11.46 -2.36 -26.49
CA GLN A 117 10.31 -3.25 -26.36
C GLN A 117 10.15 -3.79 -24.94
N HIS A 118 11.26 -4.12 -24.26
CA HIS A 118 11.21 -4.50 -22.85
C HIS A 118 10.68 -3.34 -21.97
N PHE A 119 11.15 -2.11 -22.19
CA PHE A 119 10.59 -0.92 -21.57
C PHE A 119 9.08 -0.80 -21.81
N ARG A 120 8.58 -1.00 -23.04
CA ARG A 120 7.14 -0.93 -23.33
C ARG A 120 6.32 -1.94 -22.51
N ILE A 121 6.84 -3.16 -22.35
CA ILE A 121 6.19 -4.22 -21.56
C ILE A 121 6.13 -3.83 -20.08
N LEU A 122 7.19 -3.23 -19.55
CA LEU A 122 7.23 -2.75 -18.17
C LEU A 122 6.30 -1.56 -17.96
N PHE A 123 6.33 -0.60 -18.89
CA PHE A 123 5.50 0.60 -18.85
C PHE A 123 3.99 0.28 -18.84
N ALA A 124 3.55 -0.71 -19.64
CA ALA A 124 2.16 -1.15 -19.67
C ALA A 124 1.64 -1.72 -18.32
N LYS A 125 2.55 -2.11 -17.41
CA LYS A 125 2.19 -2.60 -16.07
C LYS A 125 2.01 -1.47 -15.07
N ILE A 126 2.45 -0.26 -15.39
CA ILE A 126 2.35 0.90 -14.49
C ILE A 126 0.94 1.50 -14.67
N PRO A 127 0.07 1.41 -13.66
CA PRO A 127 -1.24 2.04 -13.73
C PRO A 127 -1.06 3.56 -13.69
N GLY A 128 -1.59 4.26 -14.69
CA GLY A 128 -1.38 5.68 -14.85
C GLY A 128 -2.49 6.35 -15.64
N THR A 129 -2.83 7.57 -15.25
CA THR A 129 -3.75 8.44 -15.98
C THR A 129 -3.22 9.87 -15.95
N GLY A 130 -3.68 10.70 -16.89
CA GLY A 130 -3.33 12.11 -16.97
C GLY A 130 -2.33 12.45 -18.07
N GLN A 131 -2.06 13.74 -18.18
CA GLN A 131 -1.41 14.32 -19.36
C GLN A 131 0.01 13.80 -19.60
N GLU A 132 0.77 13.48 -18.54
CA GLU A 132 2.13 12.95 -18.70
C GLU A 132 2.13 11.52 -19.27
N PHE A 133 1.15 10.67 -18.89
CA PHE A 133 0.98 9.34 -19.48
C PHE A 133 0.54 9.42 -20.94
N GLU A 134 -0.45 10.27 -21.25
CA GLU A 134 -0.92 10.49 -22.62
C GLU A 134 0.21 10.96 -23.54
N ARG A 135 1.07 11.86 -23.06
CA ARG A 135 2.25 12.31 -23.82
C ARG A 135 3.20 11.16 -24.14
N ILE A 136 3.45 10.26 -23.18
CA ILE A 136 4.30 9.09 -23.39
C ILE A 136 3.63 8.12 -24.40
N ASP A 137 2.33 7.83 -24.24
CA ASP A 137 1.58 6.95 -25.13
C ASP A 137 1.56 7.44 -26.58
N ASN A 138 1.45 8.74 -26.79
CA ASN A 138 1.44 9.35 -28.12
C ASN A 138 2.77 9.14 -28.87
N ILE A 139 3.91 9.17 -28.17
CA ILE A 139 5.24 9.07 -28.80
C ILE A 139 5.84 7.65 -28.72
N LEU A 140 5.25 6.76 -27.92
CA LEU A 140 5.73 5.39 -27.67
C LEU A 140 5.86 4.58 -28.96
N GLY A 141 4.81 4.59 -29.79
CA GLY A 141 4.73 3.83 -31.04
C GLY A 141 5.63 4.41 -32.13
N GLU A 142 5.62 5.74 -32.30
CA GLU A 142 6.46 6.43 -33.29
C GLU A 142 7.95 6.22 -33.02
N THR A 143 8.34 6.25 -31.75
CA THR A 143 9.71 6.02 -31.32
C THR A 143 10.15 4.58 -31.61
N GLU A 144 9.29 3.57 -31.38
CA GLU A 144 9.62 2.19 -31.77
C GLU A 144 9.82 2.05 -33.28
N ILE A 145 8.93 2.64 -34.07
CA ILE A 145 9.03 2.61 -35.54
C ILE A 145 10.36 3.24 -35.98
N THR A 146 10.77 4.33 -35.34
CA THR A 146 12.03 5.03 -35.63
C THR A 146 13.25 4.18 -35.28
N ILE A 147 13.26 3.53 -34.11
CA ILE A 147 14.33 2.58 -33.74
C ILE A 147 14.37 1.41 -34.73
N ARG A 148 13.21 0.90 -35.13
CA ARG A 148 13.09 -0.21 -36.09
C ARG A 148 13.62 0.15 -37.47
N LYS A 149 13.45 1.39 -37.93
CA LYS A 149 14.10 1.87 -39.17
C LYS A 149 15.63 1.77 -39.07
N GLY A 150 16.20 2.07 -37.91
CA GLY A 150 17.63 1.93 -37.65
C GLY A 150 18.14 0.49 -37.71
N VAL A 151 17.31 -0.51 -37.41
CA VAL A 151 17.69 -1.94 -37.52
C VAL A 151 18.03 -2.34 -38.96
N PHE A 152 17.37 -1.72 -39.95
CA PHE A 152 17.62 -1.96 -41.36
C PHE A 152 18.68 -1.02 -41.96
N ALA A 153 19.19 -0.06 -41.18
CA ALA A 153 20.28 0.80 -41.61
C ALA A 153 21.58 -0.02 -41.66
N THR A 154 22.43 0.29 -42.64
CA THR A 154 23.72 -0.39 -42.83
C THR A 154 24.86 0.61 -42.68
N ALA A 155 26.10 0.14 -42.51
CA ALA A 155 27.26 1.04 -42.44
C ALA A 155 27.39 1.98 -43.65
N ASN A 156 26.91 1.55 -44.82
CA ASN A 156 26.95 2.31 -46.06
C ASN A 156 25.72 3.23 -46.25
N ALA A 157 24.68 3.06 -45.43
CA ALA A 157 23.45 3.85 -45.43
C ALA A 157 22.94 3.97 -43.98
N PRO A 158 23.64 4.76 -43.14
CA PRO A 158 23.26 4.94 -41.74
C PRO A 158 21.96 5.74 -41.64
N LEU A 159 21.33 5.67 -40.46
CA LEU A 159 20.16 6.49 -40.16
C LEU A 159 20.51 7.98 -40.29
N GLU A 160 19.67 8.74 -40.99
CA GLU A 160 19.93 10.17 -41.20
C GLU A 160 20.03 10.92 -39.87
N LYS A 161 20.97 11.86 -39.80
CA LYS A 161 21.24 12.66 -38.59
C LYS A 161 19.97 13.30 -37.99
N PRO A 162 19.04 13.89 -38.76
CA PRO A 162 17.80 14.45 -38.22
C PRO A 162 16.93 13.41 -37.51
N ILE A 163 16.85 12.19 -38.05
CA ILE A 163 16.06 11.09 -37.47
C ILE A 163 16.67 10.63 -36.14
N ARG A 164 18.01 10.58 -36.05
CA ARG A 164 18.70 10.27 -34.78
C ARG A 164 18.44 11.34 -33.72
N ILE A 165 18.49 12.62 -34.10
CA ILE A 165 18.18 13.73 -33.17
C ILE A 165 16.74 13.62 -32.67
N LEU A 166 15.78 13.35 -33.56
CA LEU A 166 14.38 13.11 -33.19
C LEU A 166 14.26 11.92 -32.22
N LEU A 167 14.97 10.82 -32.49
CA LEU A 167 14.96 9.65 -31.65
C LEU A 167 15.47 9.95 -30.23
N HIS A 168 16.59 10.67 -30.09
CA HIS A 168 17.10 11.10 -28.79
C HIS A 168 16.11 12.03 -28.08
N HIS A 169 15.53 12.99 -28.81
CA HIS A 169 14.53 13.88 -28.25
C HIS A 169 13.32 13.12 -27.70
N ASN A 170 12.81 12.15 -28.45
CA ASN A 170 11.69 11.33 -28.01
C ASN A 170 12.03 10.48 -26.78
N LEU A 171 13.21 9.85 -26.76
CA LEU A 171 13.66 9.05 -25.60
C LEU A 171 13.79 9.93 -24.34
N GLU A 172 14.34 11.14 -24.45
CA GLU A 172 14.45 12.05 -23.31
C GLU A 172 13.07 12.57 -22.88
N ASN A 173 12.17 12.86 -23.83
CA ASN A 173 10.81 13.30 -23.51
C ASN A 173 10.02 12.19 -22.76
N ILE A 174 10.15 10.94 -23.19
CA ILE A 174 9.57 9.78 -22.47
C ILE A 174 10.14 9.74 -21.04
N LYS A 175 11.46 9.87 -20.91
CA LYS A 175 12.16 9.81 -19.62
C LYS A 175 11.70 10.92 -18.67
N GLU A 176 11.68 12.17 -19.12
CA GLU A 176 11.25 13.31 -18.31
C GLU A 176 9.81 13.16 -17.81
N ASN A 177 8.90 12.71 -18.67
CA ASN A 177 7.50 12.51 -18.29
C ASN A 177 7.34 11.31 -17.35
N LEU A 178 8.12 10.25 -17.55
CA LEU A 178 8.12 9.08 -16.67
C LEU A 178 8.66 9.42 -15.27
N GLU A 179 9.67 10.30 -15.18
CA GLU A 179 10.16 10.80 -13.90
C GLU A 179 9.12 11.64 -13.15
N LYS A 180 8.30 12.44 -13.86
CA LYS A 180 7.20 13.21 -13.24
C LYS A 180 6.14 12.31 -12.61
N VAL A 181 5.96 11.11 -13.16
CA VAL A 181 5.05 10.10 -12.67
C VAL A 181 5.60 9.36 -11.44
N ASN A 182 6.91 9.42 -11.17
CA ASN A 182 7.54 8.65 -10.09
C ASN A 182 6.97 9.03 -8.70
N PRO A 183 6.29 8.12 -7.99
CA PRO A 183 5.73 8.40 -6.67
C PRO A 183 6.81 8.70 -5.60
N ALA A 184 8.08 8.33 -5.86
CA ALA A 184 9.21 8.63 -4.99
C ALA A 184 9.79 10.06 -5.18
N ARG A 185 9.26 10.89 -6.10
CA ARG A 185 9.66 12.31 -6.21
C ARG A 185 9.37 13.14 -4.95
N GLY A 186 8.77 12.55 -3.91
CA GLY A 186 8.69 13.06 -2.54
C GLY A 186 10.03 13.26 -1.81
N ARG A 187 11.18 13.35 -2.50
CA ARG A 187 12.30 14.13 -1.98
C ARG A 187 11.93 15.60 -2.09
N GLN A 188 11.19 16.11 -1.11
CA GLN A 188 11.33 17.51 -0.76
C GLN A 188 12.81 17.70 -0.46
N TYR A 189 13.57 18.29 -1.39
CA TYR A 189 14.86 18.84 -1.05
C TYR A 189 14.57 19.81 0.10
N ALA A 190 14.99 19.43 1.30
CA ALA A 190 15.06 20.36 2.42
C ALA A 190 15.94 21.50 1.91
N THR A 191 15.31 22.61 1.52
CA THR A 191 16.02 23.84 1.26
C THR A 191 16.66 24.21 2.58
N ALA A 192 17.99 24.08 2.61
CA ALA A 192 18.85 24.58 3.67
C ALA A 192 18.71 26.10 3.80
#